data_AF-A0A8J7JQD6-F1
#
_entry.id   AF-A0A8J7JQD6-F1
#
_cell.length_a   1.000
_cell.length_b   1.000
_cell.length_c   1.000
_cell.angle_alpha   90.00
_cell.angle_beta   90.00
_cell.angle_gamma   90.00
#
_symmetry.space_group_name_H-M   'P 1'
#
loop_
_entity.id
_entity.type
_entity.pdbx_description
1 polymer ?
#
loop_
_entity_poly.entity_id
_entity_poly.type
_entity_poly.pdbx_seq_one_letter_code
_entity_poly.pdbx_strand_id
1 'polypeptide(L)'
;MTNTAWTSQEEKALAEYLAGRVCDRALGRSEDECLRNAPRDVYFIGNLRPRPMDSDLGELINKLAPMAFGAEFRFQPGSDEVIIQVKAQWSCYYRIFPTFPQQRRHQQQVIEPENNSESSEAISTASTTASGSTAQQVTSTQEEPEDADHSLEIEQEQEEQRAEVESPEVAQSSRDRRRGRVPQDSLAIRYRKILCSAAGEVILRRDAAGDWSRDISNLQAALDQETARAQQVALGDSDRVRTAGAPDDKIRVREDALASEADYEAFLRSLQTDVVPVWQWEIASEVRPNDELGSTDQVVAIEFVNASPQADNPNIEAFLFDAQATFIFANATVHPFELELAPRGFRYNRDLWGRGFNCAVEREQADVFTTTHTPIYTQMRYATQTNPPARFSDLAGDRTQILQVLRAIVTEMENYRQN
;
A
#
# COMPACT_ATOMS: atom_id res chain seq x y z
N MET A 1 -23.56 9.29 -32.74
CA MET A 1 -23.38 8.60 -31.44
C MET A 1 -24.03 9.49 -30.41
N THR A 2 -25.22 9.11 -29.92
CA THR A 2 -25.93 9.86 -28.88
C THR A 2 -25.11 9.81 -27.62
N ASN A 3 -24.79 10.99 -27.07
CA ASN A 3 -24.05 11.15 -25.84
C ASN A 3 -24.97 10.74 -24.69
N THR A 4 -25.07 9.44 -24.45
CA THR A 4 -25.86 8.90 -23.34
C THR A 4 -25.12 9.27 -22.07
N ALA A 5 -25.66 10.23 -21.32
CA ALA A 5 -25.09 10.62 -20.04
C ALA A 5 -25.04 9.39 -19.12
N TRP A 6 -23.87 9.14 -18.52
CA TRP A 6 -23.66 8.02 -17.63
C TRP A 6 -24.55 8.19 -16.39
N THR A 7 -25.07 7.08 -15.88
CA THR A 7 -25.76 7.07 -14.59
C THR A 7 -24.73 7.22 -13.46
N SER A 8 -25.14 7.79 -12.31
CA SER A 8 -24.25 7.88 -11.14
C SER A 8 -23.76 6.52 -10.65
N GLN A 9 -24.51 5.45 -10.92
CA GLN A 9 -24.11 4.09 -10.62
C GLN A 9 -22.96 3.62 -11.53
N GLU A 10 -22.99 3.95 -12.82
CA GLU A 10 -21.91 3.65 -13.76
C GLU A 10 -20.64 4.44 -13.45
N GLU A 11 -20.78 5.73 -13.09
CA GLU A 11 -19.65 6.57 -12.64
C GLU A 11 -18.99 5.99 -11.39
N LYS A 12 -19.79 5.59 -10.39
CA LYS A 12 -19.30 4.94 -9.18
C LYS A 12 -18.57 3.63 -9.50
N ALA A 13 -19.18 2.77 -10.31
CA ALA A 13 -18.59 1.49 -10.68
C ALA A 13 -17.26 1.65 -11.43
N LEU A 14 -17.16 2.65 -12.33
CA LEU A 14 -15.90 2.96 -13.02
C LEU A 14 -14.84 3.47 -12.03
N ALA A 15 -15.20 4.35 -11.11
CA ALA A 15 -14.27 4.88 -10.12
C ALA A 15 -13.73 3.76 -9.20
N GLU A 16 -14.62 2.88 -8.72
CA GLU A 16 -14.24 1.70 -7.93
C GLU A 16 -13.34 0.75 -8.72
N TYR A 17 -13.65 0.51 -10.00
CA TYR A 17 -12.83 -0.31 -10.87
C TYR A 17 -11.42 0.27 -11.07
N LEU A 18 -11.32 1.57 -11.38
CA LEU A 18 -10.04 2.24 -11.58
C LEU A 18 -9.20 2.25 -10.29
N ALA A 19 -9.82 2.61 -9.16
CA ALA A 19 -9.17 2.56 -7.85
C ALA A 19 -8.68 1.15 -7.53
N GLY A 20 -9.53 0.14 -7.73
CA GLY A 20 -9.19 -1.27 -7.56
C GLY A 20 -7.99 -1.69 -8.42
N ARG A 21 -7.96 -1.35 -9.70
CA ARG A 21 -6.84 -1.68 -10.60
C ARG A 21 -5.51 -1.06 -10.16
N VAL A 22 -5.53 0.18 -9.69
CA VAL A 22 -4.33 0.85 -9.17
C VAL A 22 -3.86 0.20 -7.87
N CYS A 23 -4.79 -0.04 -6.94
CA CYS A 23 -4.50 -0.67 -5.65
C CYS A 23 -3.97 -2.10 -5.83
N ASP A 24 -4.62 -2.92 -6.67
CA ASP A 24 -4.22 -4.29 -6.96
C ASP A 24 -2.82 -4.37 -7.57
N ARG A 25 -2.42 -3.38 -8.36
CA ARG A 25 -1.05 -3.30 -8.90
C ARG A 25 -0.06 -2.93 -7.79
N ALA A 26 -0.38 -1.94 -6.96
CA ALA A 26 0.50 -1.45 -5.90
C ALA A 26 0.65 -2.45 -4.71
N LEU A 27 -0.35 -3.29 -4.48
CA LEU A 27 -0.34 -4.42 -3.53
C LEU A 27 0.31 -5.68 -4.13
N GLY A 28 0.50 -5.72 -5.45
CA GLY A 28 1.01 -6.88 -6.17
C GLY A 28 0.01 -8.00 -6.39
N ARG A 29 -1.31 -7.76 -6.23
CA ARG A 29 -2.39 -8.74 -6.50
C ARG A 29 -2.50 -9.14 -7.96
N SER A 30 -2.12 -8.25 -8.88
CA SER A 30 -2.32 -8.44 -10.32
C SER A 30 -1.36 -9.42 -11.00
N GLU A 31 -0.20 -9.72 -10.42
CA GLU A 31 0.87 -10.48 -11.08
C GLU A 31 1.39 -11.61 -10.17
N ASP A 32 1.52 -12.84 -10.69
CA ASP A 32 2.04 -13.99 -9.91
C ASP A 32 3.57 -14.00 -9.80
N GLU A 33 4.24 -13.19 -10.61
CA GLU A 33 5.70 -13.05 -10.62
C GLU A 33 6.09 -11.57 -10.64
N CYS A 34 7.16 -11.22 -9.93
CA CYS A 34 7.77 -9.89 -9.98
C CYS A 34 9.07 -9.97 -10.79
N LEU A 35 9.16 -9.18 -11.86
CA LEU A 35 10.29 -9.19 -12.78
C LEU A 35 11.15 -7.93 -12.59
N ARG A 36 12.46 -8.06 -12.87
CA ARG A 36 13.46 -6.97 -12.94
C ARG A 36 13.83 -6.32 -11.61
N ASN A 37 12.89 -6.16 -10.68
CA ASN A 37 13.11 -5.56 -9.37
C ASN A 37 12.70 -6.52 -8.25
N ALA A 38 13.17 -6.25 -7.03
CA ALA A 38 12.67 -6.95 -5.86
C ALA A 38 11.21 -6.51 -5.57
N PRO A 39 10.35 -7.41 -5.06
CA PRO A 39 8.96 -7.09 -4.74
C PRO A 39 8.80 -5.88 -3.83
N ARG A 40 9.69 -5.70 -2.85
CA ARG A 40 9.70 -4.52 -1.94
C ARG A 40 9.92 -3.18 -2.64
N ASP A 41 10.53 -3.18 -3.83
CA ASP A 41 10.78 -1.99 -4.63
C ASP A 41 9.64 -1.70 -5.62
N VAL A 42 8.71 -2.64 -5.79
CA VAL A 42 7.58 -2.55 -6.74
C VAL A 42 6.24 -2.40 -6.02
N TYR A 43 6.03 -3.18 -4.96
CA TYR A 43 4.79 -3.24 -4.19
C TYR A 43 4.97 -2.49 -2.87
N PHE A 44 4.41 -1.28 -2.82
CA PHE A 44 4.65 -0.31 -1.74
C PHE A 44 3.45 -0.12 -0.81
N ILE A 45 2.31 -0.77 -1.08
CA ILE A 45 1.14 -0.77 -0.18
C ILE A 45 1.08 -2.10 0.55
N GLY A 46 0.75 -2.07 1.84
CA GLY A 46 0.54 -3.29 2.65
C GLY A 46 1.75 -4.20 2.75
N ASN A 47 2.96 -3.66 2.56
CA ASN A 47 4.19 -4.40 2.76
C ASN A 47 4.68 -4.24 4.21
N LEU A 48 5.25 -5.29 4.76
CA LEU A 48 5.78 -5.34 6.11
C LEU A 48 7.24 -5.76 6.05
N ARG A 49 8.12 -4.87 6.50
CA ARG A 49 9.55 -5.16 6.58
C ARG A 49 9.86 -6.04 7.81
N PRO A 50 10.91 -6.88 7.74
CA PRO A 50 11.44 -7.55 8.93
C PRO A 50 11.74 -6.57 10.07
N ARG A 51 11.42 -6.97 11.30
CA ARG A 51 11.83 -6.23 12.50
C ARG A 51 13.38 -6.20 12.58
N PRO A 52 14.02 -5.02 12.67
CA PRO A 52 15.47 -4.94 12.79
C PRO A 52 15.91 -5.35 14.19
N MET A 53 17.15 -5.84 14.29
CA MET A 53 17.76 -6.19 15.58
C MET A 53 18.09 -4.94 16.43
N ASP A 54 18.40 -3.80 15.79
CA ASP A 54 18.68 -2.52 16.44
C ASP A 54 17.63 -1.48 16.05
N SER A 55 17.04 -0.78 17.03
CA SER A 55 15.84 0.06 16.83
C SER A 55 16.12 1.50 16.36
N ASP A 56 17.35 1.82 15.95
CA ASP A 56 17.77 3.20 15.56
C ASP A 56 17.37 3.58 14.13
N LEU A 57 16.32 2.97 13.57
CA LEU A 57 15.75 3.42 12.30
C LEU A 57 14.81 4.61 12.52
N GLY A 58 15.01 5.67 11.74
CA GLY A 58 14.24 6.91 11.80
C GLY A 58 12.72 6.71 11.61
N GLU A 59 11.94 7.61 12.20
CA GLU A 59 10.47 7.58 12.21
C GLU A 59 9.87 7.50 10.80
N LEU A 60 10.53 8.11 9.80
CA LEU A 60 10.11 8.07 8.41
C LEU A 60 10.14 6.65 7.81
N ILE A 61 11.15 5.83 8.12
CA ILE A 61 11.25 4.47 7.57
C ILE A 61 10.16 3.57 8.17
N ASN A 62 9.82 3.78 9.45
CA ASN A 62 8.69 3.10 10.09
C ASN A 62 7.34 3.45 9.44
N LYS A 63 7.19 4.68 8.91
CA LYS A 63 5.99 5.11 8.19
C LYS A 63 5.93 4.58 6.74
N LEU A 64 7.07 4.44 6.08
CA LEU A 64 7.14 4.03 4.67
C LEU A 64 7.11 2.50 4.47
N ALA A 65 7.64 1.73 5.42
CA ALA A 65 7.61 0.28 5.42
C ALA A 65 7.47 -0.19 6.89
N PRO A 66 6.23 -0.30 7.39
CA PRO A 66 6.00 -0.72 8.76
C PRO A 66 6.46 -2.16 8.97
N MET A 67 6.69 -2.55 10.22
CA MET A 67 7.06 -3.93 10.56
C MET A 67 5.85 -4.77 10.97
N ALA A 68 4.76 -4.08 11.29
CA ALA A 68 3.58 -4.69 11.86
C ALA A 68 2.33 -3.94 11.42
N PHE A 69 1.22 -4.65 11.41
CA PHE A 69 -0.12 -4.09 11.27
C PHE A 69 -1.03 -4.74 12.30
N GLY A 70 -2.16 -4.11 12.58
CA GLY A 70 -3.06 -4.62 13.59
C GLY A 70 -4.34 -3.84 13.70
N ALA A 71 -5.18 -4.25 14.63
CA ALA A 71 -6.43 -3.56 14.91
C ALA A 71 -6.70 -3.55 16.41
N GLU A 72 -7.31 -2.45 16.86
CA GLU A 72 -7.90 -2.34 18.17
C GLU A 72 -9.42 -2.29 18.06
N PHE A 73 -10.08 -3.01 18.96
CA PHE A 73 -11.53 -3.07 19.06
C PHE A 73 -11.98 -2.75 20.46
N ARG A 74 -12.98 -1.87 20.59
CA ARG A 74 -13.74 -1.71 21.83
C ARG A 74 -14.84 -2.75 21.86
N PHE A 75 -14.90 -3.55 22.92
CA PHE A 75 -15.89 -4.60 23.06
C PHE A 75 -16.45 -4.68 24.47
N GLN A 76 -17.70 -5.10 24.56
CA GLN A 76 -18.35 -5.47 25.81
C GLN A 76 -18.40 -6.99 25.91
N PRO A 77 -17.74 -7.60 26.93
CA PRO A 77 -17.76 -9.04 27.12
C PRO A 77 -19.15 -9.53 27.53
N GLY A 78 -19.65 -10.57 26.87
CA GLY A 78 -20.89 -11.26 27.26
C GLY A 78 -20.67 -12.34 28.34
N SER A 79 -19.43 -12.77 28.52
CA SER A 79 -18.97 -13.78 29.48
C SER A 79 -17.53 -13.52 29.93
N ASP A 80 -17.06 -14.29 30.91
CA ASP A 80 -15.65 -14.27 31.36
C ASP A 80 -14.67 -14.86 30.32
N GLU A 81 -15.18 -15.45 29.24
CA GLU A 81 -14.39 -15.86 28.08
C GLU A 81 -14.93 -15.17 26.82
N VAL A 82 -14.02 -14.66 25.99
CA VAL A 82 -14.31 -14.07 24.67
C VAL A 82 -13.38 -14.73 23.66
N ILE A 83 -13.96 -15.16 22.53
CA ILE A 83 -13.22 -15.81 21.45
C ILE A 83 -13.24 -14.88 20.25
N ILE A 84 -12.06 -14.54 19.76
CA ILE A 84 -11.90 -13.75 18.54
C ILE A 84 -11.35 -14.69 17.48
N GLN A 85 -12.18 -15.01 16.49
CA GLN A 85 -11.72 -15.76 15.32
C GLN A 85 -10.99 -14.80 14.39
N VAL A 86 -9.78 -15.18 14.00
CA VAL A 86 -8.89 -14.32 13.23
C VAL A 86 -8.44 -15.07 12.00
N LYS A 87 -8.62 -14.47 10.83
CA LYS A 87 -8.08 -14.96 9.56
C LYS A 87 -7.07 -13.94 9.03
N ALA A 88 -5.83 -14.35 8.87
CA ALA A 88 -4.78 -13.55 8.25
C ALA A 88 -4.50 -14.02 6.81
N GLN A 89 -4.26 -13.08 5.91
CA GLN A 89 -3.87 -13.32 4.52
C GLN A 89 -2.67 -12.44 4.18
N TRP A 90 -1.73 -12.97 3.41
CA TRP A 90 -0.56 -12.24 2.95
C TRP A 90 0.05 -12.94 1.74
N SER A 91 1.04 -12.30 1.14
CA SER A 91 1.85 -12.84 0.05
C SER A 91 3.32 -12.91 0.46
N CYS A 92 3.95 -14.03 0.14
CA CYS A 92 5.40 -14.22 0.22
C CYS A 92 5.99 -14.26 -1.20
N TYR A 93 7.23 -13.84 -1.36
CA TYR A 93 7.94 -13.91 -2.64
C TYR A 93 9.29 -14.59 -2.47
N TYR A 94 9.65 -15.48 -3.39
CA TYR A 94 10.95 -16.15 -3.39
C TYR A 94 11.58 -16.06 -4.77
N ARG A 95 12.92 -16.06 -4.80
CA ARG A 95 13.68 -15.89 -6.03
C ARG A 95 13.66 -17.19 -6.84
N ILE A 96 13.37 -17.07 -8.13
CA ILE A 96 13.42 -18.17 -9.09
C ILE A 96 14.35 -17.81 -10.26
N PHE A 97 14.89 -18.81 -10.95
CA PHE A 97 15.71 -18.59 -12.12
C PHE A 97 14.87 -17.95 -13.24
N PRO A 98 15.41 -16.93 -13.92
CA PRO A 98 14.81 -16.43 -15.13
C PRO A 98 14.91 -17.48 -16.24
N THR A 99 13.97 -17.47 -17.18
CA THR A 99 14.07 -18.27 -18.41
C THR A 99 15.23 -17.77 -19.28
N PHE A 100 15.76 -18.62 -20.15
CA PHE A 100 16.82 -18.25 -21.09
C PHE A 100 16.49 -16.97 -21.91
N PRO A 101 15.27 -16.80 -22.48
CA PRO A 101 14.91 -15.57 -23.16
C PRO A 101 14.85 -14.33 -22.25
N GLN A 102 14.45 -14.48 -20.98
CA GLN A 102 14.45 -13.39 -20.02
C GLN A 102 15.88 -12.96 -19.68
N GLN A 103 16.77 -13.92 -19.41
CA GLN A 103 18.17 -13.65 -19.12
C GLN A 103 18.89 -12.98 -20.30
N ARG A 104 18.67 -13.45 -21.54
CA ARG A 104 19.25 -12.82 -22.73
C ARG A 104 18.81 -11.38 -22.92
N ARG A 105 17.53 -11.08 -22.73
CA ARG A 105 17.01 -9.70 -22.82
C ARG A 105 17.64 -8.81 -21.75
N HIS A 106 17.78 -9.32 -20.52
CA HIS A 106 18.44 -8.58 -19.45
C HIS A 106 19.90 -8.26 -19.80
N GLN A 107 20.65 -9.24 -20.31
CA GLN A 107 22.05 -9.04 -20.72
C GLN A 107 22.17 -7.99 -21.84
N GLN A 108 21.27 -7.99 -22.82
CA GLN A 108 21.25 -7.01 -23.92
C GLN A 108 20.96 -5.59 -23.42
N GLN A 109 20.02 -5.43 -22.50
CA GLN A 109 19.67 -4.14 -21.90
C GLN A 109 20.77 -3.57 -21.01
N VAL A 110 21.56 -4.45 -20.36
CA VAL A 110 22.72 -4.02 -19.56
C VAL A 110 23.90 -3.56 -20.45
N ILE A 111 23.99 -4.04 -21.69
CA ILE A 111 25.04 -3.67 -22.65
C ILE A 111 24.71 -2.36 -23.39
N GLU A 112 23.45 -1.92 -23.40
CA GLU A 112 23.02 -0.61 -23.93
C GLU A 112 22.68 0.38 -22.79
N PRO A 113 23.65 0.90 -22.02
CA PRO A 113 23.39 2.07 -21.20
C PRO A 113 23.30 3.30 -22.12
N GLU A 114 22.16 4.00 -22.08
CA GLU A 114 21.99 5.43 -22.39
C GLU A 114 22.92 6.03 -23.45
N ASN A 115 22.70 5.71 -24.73
CA ASN A 115 23.25 6.47 -25.85
C ASN A 115 22.18 7.26 -26.61
N ASN A 116 21.06 7.58 -25.93
CA ASN A 116 19.92 8.21 -26.57
C ASN A 116 19.26 9.28 -25.67
N SER A 117 20.05 10.27 -25.28
CA SER A 117 19.54 11.62 -25.01
C SER A 117 20.70 12.60 -25.18
N GLU A 118 20.85 13.10 -26.41
CA GLU A 118 21.42 14.40 -26.81
C GLU A 118 22.12 14.28 -28.16
N SER A 119 21.48 14.88 -29.16
CA SER A 119 21.96 15.37 -30.46
C SER A 119 21.14 14.82 -31.63
N SER A 120 20.70 15.59 -32.61
CA SER A 120 20.67 17.03 -32.83
C SER A 120 19.85 17.18 -34.11
N GLU A 121 18.72 17.89 -34.05
CA GLU A 121 18.19 18.49 -35.27
C GLU A 121 19.08 19.69 -35.61
N ALA A 122 19.76 19.55 -36.75
CA ALA A 122 20.66 20.53 -37.28
C ALA A 122 19.89 21.72 -37.86
N ILE A 123 20.19 22.94 -37.41
CA ILE A 123 20.07 24.12 -38.26
C ILE A 123 21.39 24.90 -38.22
N SER A 124 21.98 24.98 -39.41
CA SER A 124 23.19 25.69 -39.77
C SER A 124 23.18 27.16 -39.38
N THR A 125 24.29 27.66 -38.84
CA THR A 125 24.62 29.08 -38.94
C THR A 125 26.03 29.25 -39.46
N ALA A 126 26.09 29.80 -40.67
CA ALA A 126 27.30 30.32 -41.26
C ALA A 126 27.83 31.51 -40.43
N SER A 127 29.15 31.55 -40.35
CA SER A 127 29.99 32.68 -40.02
C SER A 127 29.45 34.02 -40.50
N THR A 128 29.62 35.10 -39.71
CA THR A 128 30.57 36.21 -39.96
C THR A 128 30.44 37.28 -38.83
N THR A 129 31.58 37.89 -38.48
CA THR A 129 31.78 39.27 -37.97
C THR A 129 31.52 39.60 -36.50
N ALA A 130 32.64 39.63 -35.76
CA ALA A 130 33.19 40.77 -35.02
C ALA A 130 32.24 41.85 -34.47
N SER A 131 32.38 42.15 -33.18
CA SER A 131 32.15 43.50 -32.67
C SER A 131 33.13 43.82 -31.54
N GLY A 132 33.86 44.92 -31.73
CA GLY A 132 34.50 45.66 -30.67
C GLY A 132 33.60 46.81 -30.22
N SER A 133 33.61 47.02 -28.90
CA SER A 133 33.40 48.28 -28.17
C SER A 133 32.05 49.02 -28.19
N THR A 134 31.64 49.36 -26.96
CA THR A 134 31.17 50.68 -26.49
C THR A 134 29.66 50.94 -26.36
N ALA A 135 29.23 50.94 -25.09
CA ALA A 135 28.37 51.88 -24.36
C ALA A 135 26.91 52.20 -24.77
N GLN A 136 26.15 52.44 -23.70
CA GLN A 136 24.93 53.27 -23.53
C GLN A 136 23.53 52.64 -23.68
N GLN A 137 22.87 52.58 -22.51
CA GLN A 137 21.65 53.32 -22.14
C GLN A 137 20.28 52.82 -22.65
N VAL A 138 19.49 52.32 -21.70
CA VAL A 138 18.03 52.54 -21.44
C VAL A 138 17.10 52.55 -22.67
N THR A 139 16.09 51.66 -22.73
CA THR A 139 14.64 51.94 -22.44
C THR A 139 13.79 50.67 -22.71
N SER A 140 12.72 50.53 -21.94
CA SER A 140 11.67 49.51 -21.90
C SER A 140 10.92 49.22 -23.20
N THR A 141 10.52 47.96 -23.41
CA THR A 141 9.14 47.59 -23.82
C THR A 141 8.84 46.14 -23.39
N GLN A 142 7.64 45.93 -22.84
CA GLN A 142 7.07 44.65 -22.41
C GLN A 142 6.66 43.79 -23.60
N GLU A 143 6.81 42.47 -23.50
CA GLU A 143 5.93 41.45 -24.10
C GLU A 143 6.07 40.12 -23.30
N GLU A 144 5.03 39.31 -23.35
CA GLU A 144 4.50 38.35 -22.37
C GLU A 144 5.32 37.07 -22.07
N PRO A 145 5.04 36.34 -20.96
CA PRO A 145 5.81 35.16 -20.55
C PRO A 145 5.22 33.85 -21.11
N GLU A 146 6.05 33.08 -21.82
CA GLU A 146 5.81 31.67 -22.21
C GLU A 146 6.57 30.66 -21.30
N ASP A 147 6.97 31.05 -20.09
CA ASP A 147 7.85 30.22 -19.22
C ASP A 147 7.14 29.64 -17.97
N ALA A 148 5.85 29.28 -18.07
CA ALA A 148 5.11 28.71 -16.93
C ALA A 148 5.35 27.20 -16.72
N ASP A 149 5.80 26.47 -17.75
CA ASP A 149 5.91 24.99 -17.67
C ASP A 149 7.29 24.55 -17.15
N HIS A 150 8.37 25.21 -17.56
CA HIS A 150 9.71 24.92 -17.06
C HIS A 150 9.97 25.42 -15.64
N SER A 151 9.25 26.43 -15.17
CA SER A 151 9.41 26.95 -13.81
C SER A 151 8.81 26.03 -12.75
N LEU A 152 7.75 25.29 -13.08
CA LEU A 152 7.15 24.30 -12.17
C LEU A 152 8.04 23.08 -11.96
N GLU A 153 8.68 22.55 -13.02
CA GLU A 153 9.61 21.41 -12.89
C GLU A 153 10.85 21.79 -12.08
N ILE A 154 11.38 23.00 -12.28
CA ILE A 154 12.53 23.52 -11.53
C ILE A 154 12.16 23.80 -10.07
N GLU A 155 10.96 24.32 -9.80
CA GLU A 155 10.48 24.51 -8.43
C GLU A 155 10.26 23.17 -7.72
N GLN A 156 9.73 22.16 -8.40
CA GLN A 156 9.54 20.82 -7.85
C GLN A 156 10.87 20.15 -7.52
N GLU A 157 11.86 20.23 -8.41
CA GLU A 157 13.22 19.73 -8.14
C GLU A 157 13.90 20.48 -6.99
N GLN A 158 13.71 21.79 -6.91
CA GLN A 158 14.28 22.59 -5.81
C GLN A 158 13.60 22.31 -4.47
N GLU A 159 12.29 22.02 -4.47
CA GLU A 159 11.53 21.66 -3.27
C GLU A 159 11.89 20.25 -2.79
N GLU A 160 12.09 19.29 -3.72
CA GLU A 160 12.66 17.97 -3.42
C GLU A 160 14.08 18.08 -2.86
N GLN A 161 14.95 18.89 -3.47
CA GLN A 161 16.32 19.10 -2.99
C GLN A 161 16.35 19.78 -1.62
N ARG A 162 15.43 20.71 -1.34
CA ARG A 162 15.28 21.31 -0.01
C ARG A 162 14.79 20.30 1.02
N ALA A 163 13.82 19.45 0.68
CA ALA A 163 13.33 18.38 1.54
C ALA A 163 14.43 17.33 1.86
N GLU A 164 15.31 17.03 0.89
CA GLU A 164 16.47 16.15 1.09
C GLU A 164 17.56 16.78 1.98
N VAL A 165 17.74 18.10 1.94
CA VAL A 165 18.73 18.83 2.77
C VAL A 165 18.21 19.07 4.19
N GLU A 166 16.91 19.35 4.36
CA GLU A 166 16.30 19.61 5.67
C GLU A 166 15.94 18.33 6.44
N SER A 167 15.83 17.19 5.77
CA SER A 167 15.60 15.89 6.42
C SER A 167 16.60 14.83 5.94
N PRO A 168 17.68 14.54 6.71
CA PRO A 168 18.63 13.49 6.36
C PRO A 168 17.98 12.10 6.22
N GLU A 169 16.76 11.90 6.75
CA GLU A 169 15.94 10.70 6.63
C GLU A 169 15.29 10.56 5.23
N VAL A 170 14.84 11.68 4.64
CA VAL A 170 14.37 11.71 3.25
C VAL A 170 15.54 11.42 2.32
N ALA A 171 16.72 11.98 2.56
CA ALA A 171 17.91 11.66 1.78
C ALA A 171 18.34 10.19 1.91
N GLN A 172 18.17 9.53 3.06
CA GLN A 172 18.46 8.09 3.21
C GLN A 172 17.44 7.20 2.50
N SER A 173 16.15 7.47 2.65
CA SER A 173 15.09 6.72 1.94
C SER A 173 15.12 6.96 0.42
N SER A 174 15.45 8.18 -0.01
CA SER A 174 15.68 8.55 -1.40
C SER A 174 16.96 7.93 -1.92
N ARG A 175 18.04 7.84 -1.14
CA ARG A 175 19.28 7.14 -1.55
C ARG A 175 19.11 5.62 -1.63
N ASP A 176 18.25 5.01 -0.81
CA ASP A 176 17.91 3.59 -0.95
C ASP A 176 17.00 3.34 -2.16
N ARG A 177 16.06 4.26 -2.46
CA ARG A 177 15.16 4.17 -3.64
C ARG A 177 15.82 4.61 -4.96
N ARG A 178 16.74 5.59 -4.92
CA ARG A 178 17.50 6.17 -6.05
C ARG A 178 18.88 5.56 -6.21
N ARG A 179 19.27 4.56 -5.39
CA ARG A 179 20.34 3.64 -5.80
C ARG A 179 19.81 2.88 -7.00
N GLY A 180 20.00 3.45 -8.19
CA GLY A 180 20.19 2.67 -9.40
C GLY A 180 21.33 1.71 -9.10
N ARG A 181 20.99 0.56 -8.55
CA ARG A 181 21.94 -0.53 -8.33
C ARG A 181 22.36 -0.92 -9.73
N VAL A 182 23.54 -0.46 -10.14
CA VAL A 182 24.36 -1.17 -11.13
C VAL A 182 24.18 -2.66 -10.81
N PRO A 183 23.68 -3.50 -11.74
CA PRO A 183 23.34 -4.89 -11.44
C PRO A 183 24.57 -5.58 -10.83
N GLN A 184 24.60 -5.72 -9.50
CA GLN A 184 25.72 -6.38 -8.83
C GLN A 184 25.70 -7.89 -9.08
N ASP A 185 24.57 -8.37 -9.56
CA ASP A 185 24.30 -9.71 -10.03
C ASP A 185 24.02 -9.64 -11.54
N SER A 186 24.59 -10.54 -12.34
CA SER A 186 24.25 -10.61 -13.77
C SER A 186 23.04 -11.50 -14.05
N LEU A 187 22.58 -12.28 -13.06
CA LEU A 187 21.33 -13.02 -13.16
C LEU A 187 20.13 -12.07 -13.08
N ALA A 188 19.25 -12.11 -14.09
CA ALA A 188 18.05 -11.31 -14.11
C ALA A 188 17.16 -11.60 -12.88
N ILE A 189 16.64 -10.53 -12.28
CA ILE A 189 15.81 -10.64 -11.09
C ILE A 189 14.41 -11.15 -11.48
N ARG A 190 13.97 -12.21 -10.82
CA ARG A 190 12.64 -12.81 -10.95
C ARG A 190 12.23 -13.43 -9.62
N TYR A 191 11.04 -13.07 -9.16
CA TYR A 191 10.42 -13.62 -7.97
C TYR A 191 9.07 -14.25 -8.32
N ARG A 192 8.72 -15.33 -7.62
CA ARG A 192 7.41 -15.97 -7.72
C ARG A 192 6.65 -15.75 -6.41
N LYS A 193 5.35 -15.47 -6.53
CA LYS A 193 4.46 -15.23 -5.40
C LYS A 193 3.94 -16.55 -4.84
N ILE A 194 3.78 -16.59 -3.52
CA ILE A 194 2.99 -17.57 -2.80
C ILE A 194 1.90 -16.81 -2.06
N LEU A 195 0.64 -17.12 -2.37
CA LEU A 195 -0.49 -16.65 -1.56
C LEU A 195 -0.57 -17.49 -0.29
N CYS A 196 -0.69 -16.80 0.84
CA CYS A 196 -0.73 -17.40 2.16
C CYS A 196 -2.02 -17.03 2.88
N SER A 197 -2.55 -17.98 3.65
CA SER A 197 -3.71 -17.74 4.51
C SER A 197 -3.65 -18.64 5.74
N ALA A 198 -3.86 -18.06 6.91
CA ALA A 198 -3.99 -18.79 8.17
C ALA A 198 -5.24 -18.32 8.90
N ALA A 199 -5.85 -19.22 9.66
CA ALA A 199 -6.97 -18.90 10.54
C ALA A 199 -6.76 -19.57 11.90
N GLY A 200 -7.07 -18.83 12.95
CA GLY A 200 -6.98 -19.31 14.33
C GLY A 200 -7.74 -18.41 15.28
N GLU A 201 -7.62 -18.70 16.57
CA GLU A 201 -8.37 -18.04 17.63
C GLU A 201 -7.44 -17.28 18.56
N VAL A 202 -7.91 -16.11 19.00
CA VAL A 202 -7.39 -15.39 20.17
C VAL A 202 -8.45 -15.52 21.27
N ILE A 203 -8.08 -16.15 22.38
CA ILE A 203 -8.99 -16.38 23.49
C ILE A 203 -8.63 -15.44 24.63
N LEU A 204 -9.58 -14.60 25.03
CA LEU A 204 -9.46 -13.71 26.17
C LEU A 204 -10.21 -14.33 27.35
N ARG A 205 -9.56 -14.46 28.51
CA ARG A 205 -10.18 -14.99 29.73
C ARG A 205 -10.00 -14.03 30.89
N ARG A 206 -11.11 -13.67 31.50
CA ARG A 206 -11.17 -12.87 32.72
C ARG A 206 -11.05 -13.78 33.93
N ASP A 207 -10.11 -13.46 34.82
CA ASP A 207 -9.98 -14.19 36.07
C ASP A 207 -10.90 -13.64 37.18
N ALA A 208 -10.86 -14.26 38.36
CA ALA A 208 -11.67 -13.85 39.51
C ALA A 208 -11.28 -12.48 40.09
N ALA A 209 -10.06 -11.99 39.82
CA ALA A 209 -9.62 -10.64 40.19
C ALA A 209 -10.12 -9.59 39.18
N GLY A 210 -10.59 -10.04 38.02
CA GLY A 210 -11.10 -9.22 36.94
C GLY A 210 -10.06 -8.90 35.87
N ASP A 211 -8.85 -9.47 35.98
CA ASP A 211 -7.74 -9.29 35.05
C ASP A 211 -7.92 -10.18 33.81
N TRP A 212 -7.49 -9.68 32.66
CA TRP A 212 -7.61 -10.40 31.39
C TRP A 212 -6.30 -11.11 31.03
N SER A 213 -6.40 -12.42 30.82
CA SER A 213 -5.37 -13.22 30.17
C SER A 213 -5.71 -13.43 28.70
N ARG A 214 -4.68 -13.64 27.88
CA ARG A 214 -4.79 -13.84 26.43
C ARG A 214 -4.06 -15.11 26.04
N ASP A 215 -4.70 -15.91 25.21
CA ASP A 215 -4.14 -17.09 24.58
C ASP A 215 -4.16 -16.89 23.07
N ILE A 216 -2.97 -16.70 22.50
CA ILE A 216 -2.74 -16.49 21.06
C ILE A 216 -2.10 -17.74 20.42
N SER A 217 -1.92 -18.82 21.18
CA SER A 217 -1.13 -19.98 20.76
C SER A 217 -1.71 -20.66 19.52
N ASN A 218 -3.04 -20.72 19.42
CA ASN A 218 -3.72 -21.29 18.26
C ASN A 218 -3.46 -20.49 16.99
N LEU A 219 -3.64 -19.16 17.04
CA LEU A 219 -3.38 -18.29 15.90
C LEU A 219 -1.89 -18.28 15.51
N GLN A 220 -0.97 -18.25 16.50
CA GLN A 220 0.47 -18.31 16.24
C GLN A 220 0.85 -19.62 15.54
N ALA A 221 0.36 -20.76 16.04
CA ALA A 221 0.63 -22.06 15.43
C ALA A 221 0.09 -22.15 13.99
N ALA A 222 -1.06 -21.55 13.71
CA ALA A 222 -1.62 -21.50 12.36
C ALA A 222 -0.75 -20.65 11.41
N LEU A 223 -0.23 -19.51 11.87
CA LEU A 223 0.71 -18.68 11.10
C LEU A 223 2.02 -19.42 10.84
N ASP A 224 2.59 -20.07 11.87
CA ASP A 224 3.85 -20.82 11.77
C ASP A 224 3.73 -22.01 10.81
N GLN A 225 2.59 -22.71 10.85
CA GLN A 225 2.31 -23.81 9.92
C GLN A 225 2.23 -23.29 8.47
N GLU A 226 1.60 -22.14 8.27
CA GLU A 226 1.42 -21.58 6.92
C GLU A 226 2.73 -21.01 6.35
N THR A 227 3.56 -20.35 7.16
CA THR A 227 4.90 -19.93 6.71
C THR A 227 5.81 -21.11 6.43
N ALA A 228 5.72 -22.19 7.23
CA ALA A 228 6.41 -23.45 6.94
C ALA A 228 5.93 -24.07 5.62
N ARG A 229 4.62 -24.09 5.34
CA ARG A 229 4.06 -24.53 4.05
C ARG A 229 4.62 -23.69 2.90
N ALA A 230 4.61 -22.37 3.02
CA ALA A 230 5.14 -21.47 2.00
C ALA A 230 6.63 -21.75 1.72
N GLN A 231 7.44 -21.97 2.75
CA GLN A 231 8.85 -22.35 2.59
C GLN A 231 8.98 -23.68 1.85
N GLN A 232 8.18 -24.70 2.19
CA GLN A 232 8.21 -25.98 1.48
C GLN A 232 7.80 -25.85 0.01
N VAL A 233 6.84 -24.97 -0.31
CA VAL A 233 6.47 -24.67 -1.71
C VAL A 233 7.65 -24.06 -2.45
N ALA A 234 8.35 -23.09 -1.85
CA ALA A 234 9.53 -22.48 -2.47
C ALA A 234 10.68 -23.48 -2.68
N LEU A 235 10.91 -24.39 -1.74
CA LEU A 235 11.94 -25.44 -1.85
C LEU A 235 11.55 -26.56 -2.81
N GLY A 236 10.26 -26.84 -2.97
CA GLY A 236 9.73 -27.81 -3.92
C GLY A 236 9.74 -27.34 -5.36
N ASP A 237 9.90 -26.04 -5.60
CA ASP A 237 9.96 -25.46 -6.93
C ASP A 237 11.27 -25.84 -7.65
N SER A 238 11.15 -26.38 -8.87
CA SER A 238 12.30 -26.72 -9.73
C SER A 238 13.05 -25.49 -10.22
N ASP A 239 12.34 -24.36 -10.35
CA ASP A 239 12.89 -23.09 -10.83
C ASP A 239 13.53 -22.28 -9.70
N ARG A 240 13.47 -22.72 -8.44
CA ARG A 240 14.03 -21.94 -7.32
C ARG A 240 15.51 -21.63 -7.53
N VAL A 241 15.91 -20.44 -7.11
CA VAL A 241 17.32 -20.04 -7.17
C VAL A 241 18.16 -20.89 -6.22
N ARG A 242 19.31 -21.30 -6.74
CA ARG A 242 20.42 -21.92 -6.01
C ARG A 242 21.69 -21.15 -6.29
N THR A 243 22.68 -21.25 -5.40
CA THR A 243 23.99 -20.64 -5.57
C THR A 243 25.09 -21.70 -5.74
N ALA A 244 26.29 -21.27 -6.14
CA ALA A 244 27.46 -22.15 -6.29
C ALA A 244 28.17 -22.42 -4.95
N GLY A 245 28.00 -21.53 -3.97
CA GLY A 245 28.73 -21.53 -2.70
C GLY A 245 27.78 -21.26 -1.54
N ALA A 246 27.93 -20.12 -0.88
CA ALA A 246 27.06 -19.71 0.23
C ALA A 246 25.67 -19.25 -0.27
N PRO A 247 24.59 -19.36 0.53
CA PRO A 247 23.24 -18.97 0.10
C PRO A 247 23.08 -17.48 -0.26
N ASP A 248 23.97 -16.62 0.22
CA ASP A 248 24.02 -15.18 -0.03
C ASP A 248 24.99 -14.79 -1.17
N ASP A 249 25.66 -15.77 -1.78
CA ASP A 249 26.52 -15.53 -2.94
C ASP A 249 25.72 -14.95 -4.11
N LYS A 250 26.35 -13.98 -4.80
CA LYS A 250 25.83 -13.37 -6.02
C LYS A 250 26.01 -14.33 -7.21
N ILE A 251 25.05 -14.35 -8.15
CA ILE A 251 25.00 -15.36 -9.22
C ILE A 251 25.47 -14.78 -10.56
N ARG A 252 26.78 -14.86 -10.82
CA ARG A 252 27.32 -14.36 -12.09
C ARG A 252 27.10 -15.34 -13.24
N VAL A 253 26.13 -15.03 -14.11
CA VAL A 253 25.94 -15.67 -15.41
C VAL A 253 27.11 -15.30 -16.33
N ARG A 254 27.82 -16.33 -16.81
CA ARG A 254 28.94 -16.20 -17.75
C ARG A 254 28.42 -16.07 -19.19
N GLU A 255 29.21 -15.45 -20.07
CA GLU A 255 28.83 -15.29 -21.49
C GLU A 255 28.67 -16.64 -22.22
N ASP A 256 29.51 -17.62 -21.91
CA ASP A 256 29.44 -18.97 -22.48
C ASP A 256 28.13 -19.68 -22.11
N ALA A 257 27.60 -19.43 -20.91
CA ALA A 257 26.31 -19.95 -20.47
C ALA A 257 25.13 -19.36 -21.25
N LEU A 258 25.32 -18.29 -22.04
CA LEU A 258 24.28 -17.68 -22.87
C LEU A 258 24.38 -18.05 -24.35
N ALA A 259 25.33 -18.93 -24.72
CA ALA A 259 25.52 -19.38 -26.10
C ALA A 259 24.30 -20.16 -26.63
N SER A 260 23.68 -20.99 -25.78
CA SER A 260 22.47 -21.74 -26.09
C SER A 260 21.62 -21.97 -24.83
N GLU A 261 20.36 -22.37 -25.03
CA GLU A 261 19.46 -22.74 -23.93
C GLU A 261 20.00 -23.95 -23.14
N ALA A 262 20.61 -24.92 -23.83
CA ALA A 262 21.23 -26.08 -23.18
C ALA A 262 22.43 -25.71 -22.30
N ASP A 263 23.25 -24.76 -22.73
CA ASP A 263 24.39 -24.26 -21.94
C ASP A 263 23.89 -23.50 -20.70
N TYR A 264 22.81 -22.74 -20.85
CA TYR A 264 22.19 -22.03 -19.73
C TYR A 264 21.61 -23.00 -18.70
N GLU A 265 20.88 -24.01 -19.13
CA GLU A 265 20.38 -25.07 -18.25
C GLU A 265 21.50 -25.84 -17.56
N ALA A 266 22.63 -26.08 -18.25
CA ALA A 266 23.80 -26.69 -17.64
C ALA A 266 24.43 -25.78 -16.57
N PHE A 267 24.49 -24.47 -16.82
CA PHE A 267 24.91 -23.48 -15.84
C PHE A 267 23.99 -23.46 -14.62
N LEU A 268 22.67 -23.40 -14.79
CA LEU A 268 21.73 -23.43 -13.67
C LEU A 268 21.86 -24.72 -12.84
N ARG A 269 22.06 -25.86 -13.50
CA ARG A 269 22.33 -27.14 -12.84
C ARG A 269 23.68 -27.20 -12.13
N SER A 270 24.62 -26.29 -12.39
CA SER A 270 25.88 -26.21 -11.64
C SER A 270 25.69 -25.56 -10.26
N LEU A 271 24.58 -24.85 -10.05
CA LEU A 271 24.22 -24.19 -8.79
C LEU A 271 23.47 -25.19 -7.90
N GLN A 272 24.05 -25.52 -6.75
CA GLN A 272 23.60 -26.66 -5.91
C GLN A 272 23.22 -26.27 -4.49
N THR A 273 23.68 -25.13 -3.99
CA THR A 273 23.33 -24.67 -2.65
C THR A 273 21.95 -24.04 -2.67
N ASP A 274 21.04 -24.56 -1.85
CA ASP A 274 19.70 -24.00 -1.72
C ASP A 274 19.72 -22.63 -1.03
N VAL A 275 18.95 -21.70 -1.59
CA VAL A 275 18.56 -20.46 -0.93
C VAL A 275 17.23 -20.71 -0.23
N VAL A 276 17.27 -20.86 1.10
CA VAL A 276 16.07 -21.15 1.89
C VAL A 276 15.43 -19.83 2.35
N PRO A 277 14.24 -19.44 1.83
CA PRO A 277 13.56 -18.27 2.33
C PRO A 277 13.03 -18.54 3.75
N VAL A 278 13.05 -17.53 4.61
CA VAL A 278 12.54 -17.63 5.98
C VAL A 278 11.53 -16.50 6.21
N TRP A 279 10.28 -16.87 6.47
CA TRP A 279 9.20 -15.96 6.82
C TRP A 279 8.66 -16.31 8.19
N GLN A 280 8.47 -15.32 9.05
CA GLN A 280 7.98 -15.51 10.41
C GLN A 280 7.04 -14.39 10.82
N TRP A 281 5.98 -14.78 11.52
CA TRP A 281 5.07 -13.87 12.19
C TRP A 281 5.29 -13.96 13.70
N GLU A 282 5.08 -12.84 14.37
CA GLU A 282 4.91 -12.78 15.83
C GLU A 282 3.61 -12.03 16.10
N ILE A 283 2.73 -12.61 16.90
CA ILE A 283 1.49 -11.96 17.32
C ILE A 283 1.71 -11.31 18.69
N ALA A 284 1.30 -10.04 18.80
CA ALA A 284 1.15 -9.37 20.08
C ALA A 284 -0.34 -9.10 20.34
N SER A 285 -0.76 -9.25 21.59
CA SER A 285 -2.11 -8.89 22.00
C SER A 285 -2.14 -8.33 23.41
N GLU A 286 -2.89 -7.24 23.57
CA GLU A 286 -3.11 -6.53 24.82
C GLU A 286 -4.60 -6.32 25.04
N VAL A 287 -5.05 -6.46 26.28
CA VAL A 287 -6.40 -6.10 26.71
C VAL A 287 -6.29 -5.08 27.82
N ARG A 288 -7.02 -3.98 27.68
CA ARG A 288 -7.04 -2.89 28.66
C ARG A 288 -8.46 -2.38 28.87
N PRO A 289 -8.78 -1.81 30.04
CA PRO A 289 -10.06 -1.15 30.23
C PRO A 289 -10.21 0.04 29.27
N ASN A 290 -11.45 0.33 28.89
CA ASN A 290 -11.78 1.59 28.22
C ASN A 290 -11.71 2.74 29.24
N ASP A 291 -11.06 3.85 28.88
CA ASP A 291 -10.80 4.98 29.78
C ASP A 291 -12.05 5.85 30.07
N GLU A 292 -13.17 5.56 29.40
CA GLU A 292 -14.43 6.28 29.59
C GLU A 292 -15.07 5.98 30.95
N LEU A 293 -15.36 7.03 31.70
CA LEU A 293 -15.89 6.94 33.06
C LEU A 293 -17.22 6.15 33.10
N GLY A 294 -17.22 5.02 33.83
CA GLY A 294 -18.41 4.18 33.99
C GLY A 294 -18.69 3.20 32.84
N SER A 295 -17.82 3.14 31.83
CA SER A 295 -17.88 2.11 30.80
C SER A 295 -17.43 0.76 31.37
N THR A 296 -18.13 -0.32 31.00
CA THR A 296 -17.68 -1.69 31.26
C THR A 296 -16.87 -2.27 30.10
N ASP A 297 -16.71 -1.49 29.02
CA ASP A 297 -16.05 -1.95 27.81
C ASP A 297 -14.56 -2.15 28.04
N GLN A 298 -14.02 -3.08 27.29
CA GLN A 298 -12.60 -3.35 27.20
C GLN A 298 -12.12 -2.97 25.79
N VAL A 299 -10.82 -2.71 25.66
CA VAL A 299 -10.14 -2.53 24.39
C VAL A 299 -9.18 -3.69 24.22
N VAL A 300 -9.32 -4.43 23.13
CA VAL A 300 -8.33 -5.43 22.72
C VAL A 300 -7.53 -4.89 21.54
N ALA A 301 -6.21 -4.98 21.62
CA ALA A 301 -5.29 -4.77 20.51
C ALA A 301 -4.76 -6.13 20.04
N ILE A 302 -4.73 -6.34 18.73
CA ILE A 302 -4.10 -7.50 18.09
C ILE A 302 -3.18 -6.99 16.99
N GLU A 303 -1.89 -7.29 17.11
CA GLU A 303 -0.85 -6.88 16.18
C GLU A 303 -0.16 -8.11 15.59
N PHE A 304 0.10 -8.05 14.28
CA PHE A 304 0.89 -9.02 13.53
C PHE A 304 2.19 -8.38 13.14
N VAL A 305 3.30 -8.93 13.61
CA VAL A 305 4.63 -8.39 13.37
C VAL A 305 5.41 -9.32 12.46
N ASN A 306 6.02 -8.77 11.41
CA ASN A 306 6.98 -9.49 10.60
C ASN A 306 8.26 -9.73 11.41
N ALA A 307 8.37 -10.93 11.97
CA ALA A 307 9.51 -11.40 12.75
C ALA A 307 10.52 -12.19 11.89
N SER A 308 10.40 -12.12 10.56
CA SER A 308 11.35 -12.77 9.65
C SER A 308 12.77 -12.30 9.95
N PRO A 309 13.79 -13.18 9.90
CA PRO A 309 15.17 -12.77 10.12
C PRO A 309 15.60 -11.70 9.11
N GLN A 310 16.12 -10.58 9.60
CA GLN A 310 16.78 -9.60 8.73
C GLN A 310 18.14 -10.16 8.30
N ALA A 311 18.17 -10.77 7.11
CA ALA A 311 19.41 -11.20 6.48
C ALA A 311 19.78 -10.24 5.34
N ASP A 312 21.03 -9.79 5.28
CA ASP A 312 21.58 -9.11 4.11
C ASP A 312 21.90 -10.14 3.01
N ASN A 313 20.87 -10.90 2.61
CA ASN A 313 20.97 -11.90 1.55
C ASN A 313 20.21 -11.39 0.31
N PRO A 314 20.91 -11.10 -0.81
CA PRO A 314 20.27 -10.58 -2.02
C PRO A 314 19.32 -11.57 -2.69
N ASN A 315 19.41 -12.86 -2.34
CA ASN A 315 18.60 -13.93 -2.90
C ASN A 315 17.31 -14.21 -2.09
N ILE A 316 17.14 -13.57 -0.94
CA ILE A 316 15.98 -13.75 -0.05
C ILE A 316 15.13 -12.47 -0.05
N GLU A 317 13.81 -12.65 -0.06
CA GLU A 317 12.84 -11.59 0.20
C GLU A 317 12.10 -11.92 1.49
N ALA A 318 12.43 -11.19 2.56
CA ALA A 318 11.92 -11.40 3.91
C ALA A 318 10.70 -10.51 4.24
N PHE A 319 10.32 -9.61 3.33
CA PHE A 319 9.09 -8.84 3.47
C PHE A 319 7.85 -9.73 3.33
N LEU A 320 6.78 -9.31 4.00
CA LEU A 320 5.44 -9.87 3.84
C LEU A 320 4.59 -8.83 3.13
N PHE A 321 3.81 -9.23 2.13
CA PHE A 321 3.12 -8.30 1.24
C PHE A 321 1.61 -8.50 1.30
N ASP A 322 0.85 -7.47 0.95
CA ASP A 322 -0.62 -7.52 0.89
C ASP A 322 -1.23 -8.14 2.15
N ALA A 323 -0.74 -7.70 3.31
CA ALA A 323 -1.18 -8.23 4.59
C ALA A 323 -2.62 -7.79 4.89
N GLN A 324 -3.46 -8.71 5.32
CA GLN A 324 -4.84 -8.45 5.69
C GLN A 324 -5.26 -9.36 6.84
N ALA A 325 -6.09 -8.86 7.74
CA ALA A 325 -6.69 -9.63 8.82
C ALA A 325 -8.21 -9.41 8.87
N THR A 326 -8.96 -10.49 9.09
CA THR A 326 -10.39 -10.46 9.39
C THR A 326 -10.61 -10.96 10.80
N PHE A 327 -11.46 -10.28 11.56
CA PHE A 327 -11.78 -10.55 12.96
C PHE A 327 -13.29 -10.80 13.10
N ILE A 328 -13.64 -11.86 13.83
CA ILE A 328 -15.03 -12.19 14.18
C ILE A 328 -15.09 -12.41 15.69
N PHE A 329 -15.95 -11.65 16.37
CA PHE A 329 -16.09 -11.69 17.82
C PHE A 329 -17.23 -12.63 18.22
N ALA A 330 -16.91 -13.67 18.99
CA ALA A 330 -17.89 -14.54 19.62
C ALA A 330 -17.98 -14.25 21.12
N ASN A 331 -19.19 -14.28 21.67
CA ASN A 331 -19.50 -13.98 23.07
C ASN A 331 -19.11 -12.56 23.52
N ALA A 332 -19.04 -11.61 22.58
CA ALA A 332 -18.81 -10.20 22.86
C ALA A 332 -19.58 -9.34 21.86
N THR A 333 -19.92 -8.12 22.26
CA THR A 333 -20.48 -7.10 21.36
C THR A 333 -19.41 -6.05 21.10
N VAL A 334 -19.06 -5.81 19.84
CA VAL A 334 -18.13 -4.74 19.47
C VAL A 334 -18.87 -3.41 19.42
N HIS A 335 -18.29 -2.37 20.01
CA HIS A 335 -18.83 -1.01 20.02
C HIS A 335 -17.87 -0.07 19.27
N PRO A 336 -18.37 0.92 18.53
CA PRO A 336 -17.50 1.83 17.78
C PRO A 336 -16.81 2.83 18.72
N PHE A 337 -15.57 3.21 18.44
CA PHE A 337 -14.96 4.39 19.04
C PHE A 337 -15.63 5.65 18.50
N GLU A 338 -15.83 6.67 19.35
CA GLU A 338 -16.39 7.96 18.93
C GLU A 338 -15.26 8.96 18.62
N LEU A 339 -15.26 9.53 17.42
CA LEU A 339 -14.36 10.61 17.04
C LEU A 339 -14.80 11.93 17.70
N GLU A 340 -14.16 12.32 18.79
CA GLU A 340 -14.46 13.55 19.54
C GLU A 340 -14.24 14.83 18.72
N LEU A 341 -13.17 14.87 17.93
CA LEU A 341 -12.79 16.06 17.14
C LEU A 341 -13.68 16.27 15.90
N ALA A 342 -14.42 15.25 15.47
CA ALA A 342 -15.32 15.38 14.34
C ALA A 342 -16.53 16.25 14.73
N PRO A 343 -16.91 17.26 13.92
CA PRO A 343 -18.02 18.13 14.23
C PRO A 343 -19.29 17.34 14.53
N ARG A 344 -19.99 17.69 15.62
CA ARG A 344 -21.32 17.16 15.94
C ARG A 344 -22.33 17.73 14.93
N GLY A 345 -22.37 17.12 13.75
CA GLY A 345 -23.28 17.46 12.68
C GLY A 345 -23.70 16.21 11.92
N PHE A 346 -24.90 16.25 11.34
CA PHE A 346 -25.49 15.14 10.56
C PHE A 346 -24.68 14.71 9.32
N ARG A 347 -23.58 15.42 9.01
CA ARG A 347 -22.76 15.20 7.82
C ARG A 347 -21.65 14.18 8.02
N TYR A 348 -21.32 13.83 9.27
CA TYR A 348 -20.18 13.00 9.59
C TYR A 348 -20.61 11.83 10.46
N ASN A 349 -20.33 10.61 10.00
CA ASN A 349 -20.33 9.45 10.89
C ASN A 349 -19.09 9.56 11.79
N ARG A 350 -19.30 9.55 13.10
CA ARG A 350 -18.23 9.67 14.10
C ARG A 350 -17.80 8.31 14.65
N ASP A 351 -18.47 7.25 14.22
CA ASP A 351 -18.25 5.89 14.67
C ASP A 351 -17.11 5.24 13.90
N LEU A 352 -16.06 4.84 14.62
CA LEU A 352 -14.96 4.00 14.13
C LEU A 352 -15.09 2.61 14.75
N TRP A 353 -15.46 1.61 13.96
CA TRP A 353 -15.68 0.24 14.46
C TRP A 353 -14.39 -0.48 14.90
N GLY A 354 -13.23 0.03 14.51
CA GLY A 354 -11.93 -0.37 15.01
C GLY A 354 -10.89 0.69 14.68
N ARG A 355 -9.79 0.72 15.45
CA ARG A 355 -8.62 1.56 15.13
C ARG A 355 -7.56 0.67 14.52
N GLY A 356 -7.19 0.93 13.27
CA GLY A 356 -6.11 0.18 12.64
C GLY A 356 -4.74 0.74 13.03
N PHE A 357 -3.76 -0.15 13.15
CA PHE A 357 -2.34 0.16 13.25
C PHE A 357 -1.69 -0.18 11.90
N ASN A 358 -1.12 0.83 11.22
CA ASN A 358 -0.60 0.73 9.83
C ASN A 358 -1.62 0.18 8.80
N CYS A 359 -2.90 0.23 9.12
CA CYS A 359 -4.02 -0.13 8.28
C CYS A 359 -5.28 0.63 8.75
N ALA A 360 -6.38 0.47 8.03
CA ALA A 360 -7.72 0.84 8.47
C ALA A 360 -8.54 -0.42 8.76
N VAL A 361 -9.66 -0.26 9.47
CA VAL A 361 -10.62 -1.33 9.77
C VAL A 361 -11.96 -0.99 9.14
N GLU A 362 -12.46 -1.90 8.31
CA GLU A 362 -13.78 -1.83 7.70
C GLU A 362 -14.69 -2.86 8.35
N ARG A 363 -15.95 -2.47 8.60
CA ARG A 363 -16.99 -3.37 9.09
C ARG A 363 -17.79 -3.87 7.91
N GLU A 364 -17.64 -5.14 7.55
CA GLU A 364 -18.36 -5.76 6.43
C GLU A 364 -19.79 -6.14 6.82
N GLN A 365 -19.94 -6.72 8.01
CA GLN A 365 -21.21 -7.18 8.58
C GLN A 365 -21.24 -6.83 10.07
N ALA A 366 -22.33 -7.20 10.77
CA ALA A 366 -22.51 -6.83 12.18
C ALA A 366 -21.27 -7.17 13.04
N ASP A 367 -20.70 -8.37 12.88
CA ASP A 367 -19.63 -8.88 13.74
C ASP A 367 -18.35 -9.27 12.96
N VAL A 368 -18.22 -8.82 11.70
CA VAL A 368 -17.09 -9.13 10.82
C VAL A 368 -16.34 -7.85 10.49
N PHE A 369 -15.07 -7.79 10.88
CA PHE A 369 -14.21 -6.63 10.71
C PHE A 369 -12.96 -7.02 9.92
N THR A 370 -12.64 -6.27 8.88
CA THR A 370 -11.52 -6.59 7.98
C THR A 370 -10.56 -5.40 7.91
N THR A 371 -9.26 -5.67 7.94
CA THR A 371 -8.26 -4.61 7.74
C THR A 371 -8.09 -4.30 6.25
N THR A 372 -7.75 -3.04 5.96
CA THR A 372 -7.40 -2.61 4.60
C THR A 372 -6.25 -1.61 4.65
N HIS A 373 -5.37 -1.68 3.65
CA HIS A 373 -4.31 -0.67 3.45
C HIS A 373 -4.72 0.42 2.47
N THR A 374 -5.91 0.31 1.86
CA THR A 374 -6.44 1.26 0.89
C THR A 374 -7.88 1.63 1.26
N PRO A 375 -8.09 2.35 2.39
CA PRO A 375 -9.43 2.72 2.82
C PRO A 375 -10.10 3.61 1.77
N ILE A 376 -11.35 3.29 1.43
CA ILE A 376 -12.13 4.06 0.45
C ILE A 376 -13.11 4.96 1.19
N TYR A 377 -12.91 6.27 1.11
CA TYR A 377 -13.87 7.26 1.60
C TYR A 377 -14.79 7.73 0.47
N THR A 378 -16.07 7.37 0.56
CA THR A 378 -17.08 7.86 -0.39
C THR A 378 -17.62 9.21 0.06
N GLN A 379 -17.33 10.26 -0.71
CA GLN A 379 -17.90 11.59 -0.49
C GLN A 379 -19.07 11.83 -1.43
N MET A 380 -20.26 12.03 -0.86
CA MET A 380 -21.43 12.44 -1.65
C MET A 380 -21.25 13.87 -2.17
N ARG A 381 -21.42 14.06 -3.48
CA ARG A 381 -21.54 15.40 -4.06
C ARG A 381 -22.97 15.88 -3.87
N TYR A 382 -23.12 17.00 -3.16
CA TYR A 382 -24.43 17.63 -3.03
C TYR A 382 -24.83 18.22 -4.38
N ALA A 383 -25.84 17.62 -5.00
CA ALA A 383 -26.58 18.27 -6.07
C ALA A 383 -27.70 19.08 -5.43
N THR A 384 -27.85 20.35 -5.81
CA THR A 384 -29.03 21.12 -5.42
C THR A 384 -30.24 20.49 -6.10
N GLN A 385 -31.15 19.92 -5.30
CA GLN A 385 -32.44 19.46 -5.78
C GLN A 385 -33.23 20.70 -6.22
N THR A 386 -33.37 20.90 -7.52
CA THR A 386 -34.10 22.04 -8.09
C THR A 386 -35.60 21.77 -8.25
N ASN A 387 -36.05 20.58 -7.82
CA ASN A 387 -37.43 20.15 -7.86
C ASN A 387 -37.96 19.93 -6.43
N PRO A 388 -39.11 20.51 -6.05
CA PRO A 388 -39.88 21.49 -6.82
C PRO A 388 -39.12 22.82 -6.98
N PRO A 389 -39.34 23.55 -8.10
CA PRO A 389 -38.68 24.83 -8.33
C PRO A 389 -39.10 25.86 -7.28
N ALA A 390 -38.13 26.42 -6.56
CA ALA A 390 -38.34 27.47 -5.57
C ALA A 390 -38.08 28.86 -6.18
N ARG A 391 -38.84 29.24 -7.22
CA ARG A 391 -38.66 30.56 -7.87
C ARG A 391 -39.19 31.67 -6.96
N PHE A 392 -38.47 32.79 -6.90
CA PHE A 392 -38.92 33.95 -6.12
C PHE A 392 -40.30 34.47 -6.56
N SER A 393 -40.65 34.35 -7.84
CA SER A 393 -41.99 34.70 -8.35
C SER A 393 -43.11 33.91 -7.68
N ASP A 394 -42.86 32.64 -7.39
CA ASP A 394 -43.86 31.71 -6.87
C ASP A 394 -44.01 31.86 -5.36
N LEU A 395 -43.00 32.45 -4.71
CA LEU A 395 -42.97 32.84 -3.30
C LEU A 395 -43.42 34.29 -3.04
N ALA A 396 -43.62 35.07 -4.10
CA ALA A 396 -44.09 36.47 -4.04
C ALA A 396 -45.58 36.62 -4.40
N GLY A 397 -46.27 35.51 -4.69
CA GLY A 397 -47.69 35.46 -5.07
C GLY A 397 -48.65 35.50 -3.88
N ASP A 398 -49.88 35.04 -4.10
CA ASP A 398 -50.88 35.00 -3.03
C ASP A 398 -50.55 33.94 -1.95
N ARG A 399 -51.16 34.08 -0.78
CA ARG A 399 -50.92 33.18 0.36
C ARG A 399 -51.18 31.70 0.03
N THR A 400 -52.12 31.40 -0.85
CA THR A 400 -52.48 30.03 -1.23
C THR A 400 -51.39 29.41 -2.09
N GLN A 401 -50.88 30.16 -3.06
CA GLN A 401 -49.78 29.76 -3.94
C GLN A 401 -48.49 29.53 -3.15
N ILE A 402 -48.14 30.44 -2.24
CA ILE A 402 -46.96 30.30 -1.36
C ILE A 402 -47.07 29.01 -0.53
N LEU A 403 -48.24 28.75 0.07
CA LEU A 403 -48.44 27.55 0.88
C LEU A 403 -48.37 26.25 0.06
N GLN A 404 -48.77 26.28 -1.22
CA GLN A 404 -48.63 25.12 -2.10
C GLN A 404 -47.17 24.82 -2.42
N VAL A 405 -46.37 25.83 -2.77
CA VAL A 405 -44.94 25.68 -3.06
C VAL A 405 -44.19 25.20 -1.83
N LEU A 406 -44.43 25.79 -0.65
CA LEU A 406 -43.78 25.38 0.59
C LEU A 406 -44.16 23.96 1.00
N ARG A 407 -45.42 23.54 0.81
CA ARG A 407 -45.83 22.15 1.06
C ARG A 407 -45.13 21.18 0.11
N ALA A 408 -45.02 21.51 -1.17
CA ALA A 408 -44.32 20.67 -2.14
C ALA A 408 -42.83 20.52 -1.77
N ILE A 409 -42.17 21.61 -1.34
CA ILE A 409 -40.78 21.58 -0.85
C ILE A 409 -40.66 20.68 0.37
N VAL A 410 -41.54 20.83 1.37
CA VAL A 410 -41.54 20.02 2.59
C VAL A 410 -41.75 18.54 2.28
N THR A 411 -42.72 18.21 1.42
CA THR A 411 -42.97 16.82 1.00
C THR A 411 -41.74 16.22 0.33
N GLU A 412 -41.06 16.97 -0.54
CA GLU A 412 -39.86 16.46 -1.20
C GLU A 412 -38.68 16.31 -0.23
N MET A 413 -38.54 17.21 0.75
CA MET A 413 -37.56 17.06 1.83
C MET A 413 -37.84 15.85 2.72
N GLU A 414 -39.12 15.53 3.00
CA GLU A 414 -39.51 14.33 3.75
C GLU A 414 -39.25 13.05 2.96
N ASN A 415 -39.57 13.02 1.67
CA ASN A 415 -39.25 11.91 0.77
C ASN A 415 -37.73 11.67 0.72
N TYR A 416 -36.92 12.72 0.60
CA TYR A 416 -35.46 12.63 0.62
C TYR A 416 -34.93 12.06 1.94
N ARG A 417 -35.61 12.31 3.07
CA ARG A 417 -35.18 11.79 4.38
C ARG A 417 -35.48 10.30 4.59
N GLN A 418 -36.37 9.72 3.78
CA GLN A 418 -36.77 8.31 3.85
C GLN A 418 -36.00 7.42 2.88
N ASN A 419 -35.34 8.02 1.89
CA ASN A 419 -34.39 7.37 0.99
C ASN A 419 -32.96 7.53 1.51
#